data_AF-A0A9D0Y2T9-F1
#
_entry.id   AF-A0A9D0Y2T9-F1
#
_cell.length_a   1.000
_cell.length_b   1.000
_cell.length_c   1.000
_cell.angle_alpha   90.00
_cell.angle_beta   90.00
_cell.angle_gamma   90.00
#
_symmetry.space_group_name_H-M   'P 1'
#
loop_
_entity.id
_entity.type
_entity.pdbx_description
1 polymer ?
#
loop_
_entity_poly.entity_id
_entity_poly.type
_entity_poly.pdbx_seq_one_letter_code
_entity_poly.pdbx_strand_id
1 'polypeptide(L)'
;MSNLFSGLEDLGLKKASKVDVYKNEEDKDENDKGTVKKEEIKDTDFLFLKTHICPVCENEFKESTVKTGSIKLSSVDTDLRPKYDQLDGVKYGVTLCNKCGYAALNQLFKKVTSIQCKLVREQISSTYKPIEENKDSLKISYDDAILRHKLALLNTVVKKGKNSERAYTCLKTAWVLRGKAEEIEKSMQEETDKGSAKAMIAELKKEEDKFIINAFEGFSKAYSTEGFPISGMDMNTLSYLLGDLARRICKYDEASRWISEVIVSRSASKRLKDSARNIKELLAKEKK
;
A
#
# COMPACT_ATOMS: atom_id res chain seq x y z
N MET A 1 -19.53 -20.57 -31.67
CA MET A 1 -20.09 -21.53 -30.68
C MET A 1 -20.24 -22.85 -31.42
N SER A 2 -19.97 -24.01 -30.85
CA SER A 2 -20.36 -24.41 -29.48
C SER A 2 -19.38 -25.39 -28.81
N ASN A 3 -18.73 -24.97 -27.71
CA ASN A 3 -18.56 -25.83 -26.53
C ASN A 3 -18.24 -25.04 -25.26
N LEU A 4 -19.29 -24.51 -24.63
CA LEU A 4 -19.35 -23.97 -23.25
C LEU A 4 -18.07 -23.33 -22.66
N PHE A 5 -17.38 -22.28 -23.17
CA PHE A 5 -17.35 -21.51 -24.42
C PHE A 5 -18.37 -21.84 -25.52
N SER A 6 -19.63 -21.46 -25.44
CA SER A 6 -20.28 -20.27 -24.88
C SER A 6 -21.73 -20.36 -25.37
N GLY A 7 -22.67 -19.58 -24.85
CA GLY A 7 -23.97 -19.32 -25.50
C GLY A 7 -24.68 -20.58 -26.07
N LEU A 8 -25.48 -21.29 -25.31
CA LEU A 8 -25.87 -21.01 -23.93
C LEU A 8 -25.53 -22.31 -23.12
N GLU A 9 -26.12 -22.68 -22.00
CA GLU A 9 -27.42 -22.33 -21.46
C GLU A 9 -27.36 -21.96 -19.99
N ASP A 10 -28.23 -21.01 -19.64
CA ASP A 10 -28.79 -20.85 -18.29
C ASP A 10 -29.61 -22.10 -17.83
N LEU A 11 -29.44 -23.26 -18.50
CA LEU A 11 -30.29 -24.46 -18.47
C LEU A 11 -29.49 -25.79 -18.44
N GLY A 12 -28.16 -25.76 -18.60
CA GLY A 12 -27.26 -26.86 -18.22
C GLY A 12 -26.92 -27.94 -19.26
N LEU A 13 -26.02 -27.62 -20.19
CA LEU A 13 -25.04 -28.57 -20.72
C LEU A 13 -23.86 -28.80 -19.76
N LYS A 14 -23.37 -30.04 -19.77
CA LYS A 14 -22.75 -30.69 -18.60
C LYS A 14 -21.44 -31.36 -18.99
N LYS A 15 -20.39 -31.10 -18.18
CA LYS A 15 -19.03 -31.69 -18.22
C LYS A 15 -18.03 -31.10 -19.24
N ALA A 16 -17.38 -30.02 -18.84
CA ALA A 16 -15.95 -29.78 -19.10
C ALA A 16 -15.21 -29.69 -17.74
N SER A 17 -15.40 -30.72 -16.92
CA SER A 17 -15.06 -30.74 -15.49
C SER A 17 -13.81 -31.57 -15.22
N LYS A 18 -12.90 -31.03 -14.40
CA LYS A 18 -11.65 -31.60 -13.83
C LYS A 18 -10.36 -31.37 -14.65
N VAL A 19 -9.53 -30.43 -14.19
CA VAL A 19 -8.14 -30.66 -13.73
C VAL A 19 -7.87 -29.62 -12.63
N ASP A 20 -7.31 -30.02 -11.48
CA ASP A 20 -7.03 -29.10 -10.36
C ASP A 20 -5.97 -29.67 -9.38
N VAL A 21 -5.41 -28.78 -8.55
CA VAL A 21 -4.63 -28.96 -7.31
C VAL A 21 -3.26 -29.71 -7.35
N TYR A 22 -2.21 -28.91 -7.17
CA TYR A 22 -0.78 -29.16 -6.84
C TYR A 22 -0.28 -30.54 -6.35
N LYS A 23 0.97 -30.89 -6.76
CA LYS A 23 2.18 -31.37 -6.02
C LYS A 23 3.14 -32.10 -7.00
N ASN A 24 4.47 -32.19 -6.85
CA ASN A 24 5.47 -31.62 -5.92
C ASN A 24 6.89 -31.60 -6.60
N GLU A 25 7.92 -31.20 -5.86
CA GLU A 25 9.39 -31.25 -6.09
C GLU A 25 9.93 -32.56 -6.75
N GLU A 26 11.14 -32.69 -7.34
CA GLU A 26 12.47 -32.17 -6.93
C GLU A 26 13.57 -32.36 -8.04
N ASP A 27 14.67 -31.59 -7.95
CA ASP A 27 16.06 -31.75 -8.46
C ASP A 27 16.49 -32.20 -9.90
N LYS A 28 17.33 -31.31 -10.49
CA LYS A 28 18.64 -31.50 -11.18
C LYS A 28 18.86 -31.71 -12.70
N ASP A 29 19.70 -30.78 -13.19
CA ASP A 29 20.86 -30.87 -14.10
C ASP A 29 20.76 -30.84 -15.66
N GLU A 30 21.65 -29.97 -16.17
CA GLU A 30 22.25 -29.76 -17.51
C GLU A 30 21.46 -29.31 -18.78
N ASN A 31 21.88 -28.13 -19.26
CA ASN A 31 22.04 -27.64 -20.65
C ASN A 31 21.11 -28.15 -21.78
N ASP A 32 20.38 -27.21 -22.41
CA ASP A 32 20.82 -26.66 -23.72
C ASP A 32 20.20 -25.26 -23.99
N LYS A 33 20.77 -24.51 -24.95
CA LYS A 33 20.35 -23.16 -25.35
C LYS A 33 19.16 -23.18 -26.31
N GLY A 34 18.01 -22.69 -25.84
CA GLY A 34 16.85 -22.40 -26.69
C GLY A 34 16.25 -21.02 -26.40
N THR A 35 16.50 -20.04 -27.27
CA THR A 35 15.86 -18.72 -27.17
C THR A 35 14.36 -18.81 -27.46
N VAL A 36 13.52 -18.55 -26.46
CA VAL A 36 12.07 -18.34 -26.64
C VAL A 36 11.65 -17.02 -26.00
N LYS A 37 10.72 -16.33 -26.66
CA LYS A 37 10.31 -14.95 -26.39
C LYS A 37 9.56 -14.85 -25.06
N LYS A 38 9.79 -13.74 -24.35
CA LYS A 38 9.18 -13.42 -23.07
C LYS A 38 7.79 -12.82 -23.30
N GLU A 39 6.73 -13.59 -23.09
CA GLU A 39 5.36 -13.08 -23.18
C GLU A 39 5.03 -12.14 -22.02
N GLU A 40 4.22 -11.11 -22.30
CA GLU A 40 3.93 -10.02 -21.37
C GLU A 40 2.93 -10.44 -20.29
N ILE A 41 3.40 -10.49 -19.05
CA ILE A 41 2.60 -10.79 -17.87
C ILE A 41 1.73 -9.57 -17.52
N LYS A 42 0.42 -9.74 -17.34
CA LYS A 42 -0.53 -8.64 -17.09
C LYS A 42 -0.84 -8.45 -15.60
N ASP A 43 -0.93 -7.20 -15.14
CA ASP A 43 -1.25 -6.83 -13.75
C ASP A 43 -2.45 -7.59 -13.15
N THR A 44 -3.45 -7.89 -13.97
CA THR A 44 -4.73 -8.50 -13.58
C THR A 44 -4.57 -9.90 -12.99
N ASP A 45 -3.55 -10.64 -13.40
CA ASP A 45 -3.37 -12.05 -13.03
C ASP A 45 -3.05 -12.19 -11.53
N PHE A 46 -2.48 -11.14 -10.94
CA PHE A 46 -2.12 -11.01 -9.53
C PHE A 46 -3.25 -10.46 -8.66
N LEU A 47 -4.43 -10.19 -9.21
CA LEU A 47 -5.56 -9.59 -8.50
C LEU A 47 -6.72 -10.59 -8.38
N PHE A 48 -7.54 -10.41 -7.35
CA PHE A 48 -8.80 -11.13 -7.16
C PHE A 48 -9.85 -10.24 -6.51
N LEU A 49 -11.12 -10.49 -6.78
CA LEU A 49 -12.21 -9.83 -6.07
C LEU A 49 -12.42 -10.51 -4.71
N LYS A 50 -12.39 -9.72 -3.64
CA LYS A 50 -12.71 -10.15 -2.29
C LYS A 50 -14.04 -9.55 -1.86
N THR A 51 -14.92 -10.37 -1.30
CA THR A 51 -16.20 -9.90 -0.74
C THR A 51 -15.99 -9.25 0.62
N HIS A 52 -16.56 -8.06 0.81
CA HIS A 52 -16.55 -7.30 2.04
C HIS A 52 -17.99 -6.90 2.42
N ILE A 53 -18.31 -7.00 3.71
CA ILE A 53 -19.53 -6.42 4.30
C ILE A 53 -19.11 -5.15 5.03
N CYS A 54 -19.74 -4.02 4.71
CA CYS A 54 -19.43 -2.75 5.35
C CYS A 54 -19.94 -2.71 6.80
N PRO A 55 -19.08 -2.48 7.82
CA PRO A 55 -19.53 -2.39 9.21
C PRO A 55 -20.32 -1.10 9.52
N VAL A 56 -20.40 -0.16 8.57
CA VAL A 56 -21.11 1.12 8.72
C VAL A 56 -22.48 1.11 8.03
N CYS A 57 -22.64 0.52 6.85
CA CYS A 57 -23.93 0.51 6.14
C CYS A 57 -24.44 -0.90 5.78
N GLU A 58 -23.77 -1.94 6.28
CA GLU A 58 -24.10 -3.37 6.11
C GLU A 58 -24.18 -3.85 4.65
N ASN A 59 -23.80 -2.98 3.70
CA ASN A 59 -23.75 -3.29 2.29
C ASN A 59 -22.64 -4.30 2.00
N GLU A 60 -22.99 -5.37 1.29
CA GLU A 60 -22.04 -6.29 0.68
C GLU A 60 -21.53 -5.70 -0.63
N PHE A 61 -20.22 -5.75 -0.85
CA PHE A 61 -19.56 -5.32 -2.08
C PHE A 61 -18.30 -6.16 -2.32
N LYS A 62 -17.75 -6.07 -3.53
CA LYS A 62 -16.52 -6.76 -3.92
C LYS A 62 -15.44 -5.74 -4.23
N GLU A 63 -14.21 -6.03 -3.82
CA GLU A 63 -13.08 -5.13 -4.03
C GLU A 63 -11.84 -5.89 -4.49
N SER A 64 -11.11 -5.28 -5.43
CA SER A 64 -9.84 -5.79 -5.93
C SER A 64 -8.79 -5.88 -4.82
N THR A 65 -8.29 -7.09 -4.58
CA THR A 65 -7.25 -7.40 -3.60
C THR A 65 -6.10 -8.11 -4.30
N VAL A 66 -4.87 -7.89 -3.83
CA VAL A 66 -3.67 -8.53 -4.39
C VAL A 66 -3.48 -9.95 -3.86
N LYS A 67 -3.19 -10.91 -4.74
CA LYS A 67 -2.75 -12.27 -4.41
C LYS A 67 -1.32 -12.21 -3.87
N THR A 68 -1.16 -12.05 -2.56
CA THR A 68 0.17 -11.84 -1.92
C THR A 68 1.19 -12.94 -2.24
N GLY A 69 0.75 -14.20 -2.44
CA GLY A 69 1.63 -15.31 -2.81
C GLY A 69 2.07 -15.33 -4.28
N SER A 70 1.51 -14.47 -5.13
CA SER A 70 1.80 -14.40 -6.57
C SER A 70 2.74 -13.25 -6.95
N ILE A 71 2.96 -12.29 -6.06
CA ILE A 71 3.88 -11.15 -6.26
C ILE A 71 5.24 -11.43 -5.60
N LYS A 72 6.33 -10.97 -6.22
CA LYS A 72 7.70 -11.12 -5.71
C LYS A 72 8.20 -9.78 -5.20
N LEU A 73 8.76 -9.77 -3.98
CA LEU A 73 9.35 -8.57 -3.38
C LEU A 73 10.67 -8.27 -4.08
N SER A 74 10.72 -7.16 -4.81
CA SER A 74 11.86 -6.68 -5.58
C SER A 74 12.88 -5.97 -4.68
N SER A 75 12.39 -5.02 -3.90
CA SER A 75 13.20 -4.19 -3.00
C SER A 75 12.33 -3.55 -1.91
N VAL A 76 12.97 -2.86 -0.97
CA VAL A 76 12.30 -2.10 0.09
C VAL A 76 12.97 -0.73 0.16
N ASP A 77 12.21 0.36 0.04
CA ASP A 77 12.73 1.72 0.19
C ASP A 77 13.22 1.94 1.64
N THR A 78 14.03 2.98 1.88
CA THR A 78 14.57 3.29 3.21
C THR A 78 13.49 3.47 4.29
N ASP A 79 12.31 3.97 3.90
CA ASP A 79 11.15 4.20 4.77
C ASP A 79 10.21 2.99 4.85
N LEU A 80 10.70 1.79 4.51
CA LEU A 80 10.00 0.51 4.57
C LEU A 80 8.88 0.32 3.53
N ARG A 81 8.78 1.14 2.48
CA ARG A 81 7.85 0.88 1.35
C ARG A 81 8.29 -0.40 0.62
N PRO A 82 7.44 -1.45 0.54
CA PRO A 82 7.76 -2.63 -0.26
C PRO A 82 7.53 -2.35 -1.75
N LYS A 83 8.50 -2.69 -2.59
CA LYS A 83 8.41 -2.66 -4.05
C LYS A 83 8.35 -4.08 -4.58
N TYR A 84 7.37 -4.38 -5.42
CA TYR A 84 7.19 -5.70 -6.05
C TYR A 84 7.41 -5.59 -7.55
N ASP A 85 7.88 -6.67 -8.19
CA ASP A 85 8.21 -6.62 -9.63
C ASP A 85 6.97 -6.46 -10.52
N GLN A 86 5.83 -7.03 -10.09
CA GLN A 86 4.64 -7.19 -10.94
C GLN A 86 3.64 -6.04 -10.82
N LEU A 87 3.45 -5.46 -9.63
CA LEU A 87 2.50 -4.35 -9.40
C LEU A 87 2.78 -3.61 -8.09
N ASP A 88 2.42 -2.33 -8.01
CA ASP A 88 2.44 -1.60 -6.72
C ASP A 88 1.26 -2.04 -5.84
N GLY A 89 1.55 -2.93 -4.88
CA GLY A 89 0.58 -3.45 -3.92
C GLY A 89 0.06 -2.42 -2.92
N VAL A 90 0.72 -1.26 -2.75
CA VAL A 90 0.26 -0.20 -1.86
C VAL A 90 -1.05 0.42 -2.38
N LYS A 91 -1.27 0.47 -3.70
CA LYS A 91 -2.52 0.95 -4.32
C LYS A 91 -3.77 0.25 -3.78
N TYR A 92 -3.64 -1.03 -3.43
CA TYR A 92 -4.71 -1.90 -2.94
C TYR A 92 -4.75 -2.01 -1.40
N GLY A 93 -4.07 -1.10 -0.69
CA GLY A 93 -3.91 -1.13 0.77
C GLY A 93 -5.08 -0.61 1.60
N VAL A 94 -6.13 -0.09 0.95
CA VAL A 94 -7.34 0.49 1.56
C VAL A 94 -8.59 -0.14 0.97
N THR A 95 -9.55 -0.48 1.84
CA THR A 95 -10.91 -0.83 1.47
C THR A 95 -11.83 0.38 1.55
N LEU A 96 -12.58 0.65 0.48
CA LEU A 96 -13.59 1.72 0.39
C LEU A 96 -15.00 1.13 0.16
N CYS A 97 -15.97 1.55 0.97
CA CYS A 97 -17.39 1.28 0.72
C CYS A 97 -18.04 2.38 -0.12
N ASN A 98 -18.26 2.09 -1.40
CA ASN A 98 -18.80 3.03 -2.39
C ASN A 98 -20.21 3.56 -2.10
N LYS A 99 -20.97 2.92 -1.20
CA LYS A 99 -22.32 3.36 -0.79
C LYS A 99 -22.33 4.43 0.31
N CYS A 100 -21.34 4.47 1.20
CA CYS A 100 -21.38 5.29 2.42
C CYS A 100 -20.10 6.08 2.72
N GLY A 101 -19.05 5.94 1.91
CA GLY A 101 -17.79 6.66 2.09
C GLY A 101 -16.91 6.15 3.23
N TYR A 102 -17.30 5.06 3.90
CA TYR A 102 -16.44 4.42 4.90
C TYR A 102 -15.23 3.77 4.22
N ALA A 103 -14.04 4.27 4.54
CA ALA A 103 -12.77 3.73 4.06
C ALA A 103 -11.80 3.50 5.23
N ALA A 104 -10.99 2.46 5.12
CA ALA A 104 -9.93 2.16 6.09
C ALA A 104 -8.87 1.22 5.50
N LEU A 105 -7.67 1.20 6.10
CA LEU A 105 -6.64 0.19 5.79
C LEU A 105 -7.21 -1.23 5.94
N ASN A 106 -6.89 -2.14 5.03
CA ASN A 106 -7.52 -3.48 4.94
C ASN A 106 -7.51 -4.28 6.26
N GLN A 107 -6.44 -4.14 7.05
CA GLN A 107 -6.26 -4.80 8.36
C GLN A 107 -7.15 -4.22 9.49
N LEU A 108 -7.69 -3.03 9.29
CA LEU A 108 -8.47 -2.24 10.25
C LEU A 108 -9.93 -2.04 9.81
N PHE A 109 -10.27 -2.34 8.56
CA PHE A 109 -11.62 -2.13 8.00
C PHE A 109 -12.75 -2.71 8.86
N LYS A 110 -12.59 -3.94 9.36
CA LYS A 110 -13.57 -4.59 10.27
C LYS A 110 -13.41 -4.21 11.76
N LYS A 111 -12.36 -3.46 12.13
CA LYS A 111 -12.02 -3.12 13.52
C LYS A 111 -12.61 -1.75 13.90
N VAL A 112 -13.93 -1.67 13.93
CA VAL A 112 -14.68 -0.45 14.24
C VAL A 112 -15.82 -0.75 15.20
N THR A 113 -16.03 0.13 16.18
CA THR A 113 -17.10 -0.01 17.19
C THR A 113 -18.41 0.62 16.72
N SER A 114 -19.54 0.24 17.33
CA SER A 114 -20.85 0.83 17.02
C SER A 114 -20.90 2.36 17.19
N ILE A 115 -20.20 2.90 18.20
CA ILE A 115 -20.04 4.35 18.43
C ILE A 115 -19.28 4.99 17.26
N GLN A 116 -18.19 4.38 16.81
CA GLN A 116 -17.42 4.86 15.67
C GLN A 116 -18.21 4.79 14.36
N CYS A 117 -19.02 3.76 14.15
CA CYS A 117 -19.93 3.69 13.01
C CYS A 117 -20.96 4.83 13.01
N LYS A 118 -21.46 5.26 14.18
CA LYS A 118 -22.34 6.45 14.28
C LYS A 118 -21.62 7.72 13.85
N LEU A 119 -20.42 7.99 14.38
CA LEU A 119 -19.61 9.16 14.00
C LEU A 119 -19.34 9.22 12.48
N VAL A 120 -19.01 8.09 11.85
CA VAL A 120 -18.82 8.01 10.39
C VAL A 120 -20.12 8.30 9.63
N ARG A 121 -21.27 7.74 10.06
CA ARG A 121 -22.56 8.03 9.41
C ARG A 121 -22.93 9.51 9.49
N GLU A 122 -22.76 10.11 10.67
CA GLU A 122 -23.11 11.50 10.95
C GLU A 122 -22.24 12.49 10.16
N GLN A 123 -20.92 12.28 10.13
CA GLN A 123 -19.96 13.27 9.59
C GLN A 123 -19.47 12.98 8.17
N ILE A 124 -19.61 11.75 7.66
CA ILE A 124 -19.15 11.35 6.32
C ILE A 124 -20.33 10.88 5.48
N SER A 125 -21.04 9.82 5.89
CA SER A 125 -22.06 9.21 5.04
C SER A 125 -23.28 10.11 4.77
N SER A 126 -23.53 11.10 5.62
CA SER A 126 -24.55 12.15 5.45
C SER A 126 -24.31 13.06 4.23
N THR A 127 -23.05 13.26 3.86
CA THR A 127 -22.61 14.20 2.79
C THR A 127 -21.99 13.47 1.60
N TYR A 128 -21.55 12.22 1.81
CA TYR A 128 -20.91 11.40 0.78
C TYR A 128 -21.89 11.03 -0.35
N LYS A 129 -21.51 11.37 -1.58
CA LYS A 129 -22.21 10.93 -2.80
C LYS A 129 -21.67 9.56 -3.21
N PRO A 130 -22.52 8.54 -3.40
CA PRO A 130 -22.08 7.24 -3.89
C PRO A 130 -21.32 7.37 -5.22
N ILE A 131 -20.21 6.63 -5.33
CA ILE A 131 -19.44 6.50 -6.56
C ILE A 131 -19.93 5.23 -7.23
N GLU A 132 -20.28 5.28 -8.52
CA GLU A 132 -20.67 4.09 -9.26
C GLU A 132 -19.47 3.14 -9.39
N GLU A 133 -19.66 1.88 -9.01
CA GLU A 133 -18.64 0.86 -9.18
C GLU A 133 -18.43 0.57 -10.65
N ASN A 134 -17.24 0.89 -11.16
CA ASN A 134 -16.78 0.44 -12.45
C ASN A 134 -16.36 -1.04 -12.33
N LYS A 135 -17.38 -1.91 -12.24
CA LYS A 135 -17.30 -3.32 -11.80
C LYS A 135 -16.31 -4.18 -12.59
N ASP A 136 -15.99 -3.76 -13.82
CA ASP A 136 -15.19 -4.55 -14.76
C ASP A 136 -13.68 -4.27 -14.66
N SER A 137 -13.24 -3.23 -13.93
CA SER A 137 -11.81 -2.96 -13.72
C SER A 137 -11.30 -3.52 -12.39
N LEU A 138 -10.56 -4.64 -12.46
CA LEU A 138 -9.71 -5.08 -11.35
C LEU A 138 -8.59 -4.06 -11.03
N LYS A 139 -8.17 -3.26 -12.02
CA LYS A 139 -7.04 -2.33 -11.90
C LYS A 139 -7.48 -1.04 -11.20
N ILE A 140 -6.79 -0.71 -10.10
CA ILE A 140 -6.90 0.57 -9.41
C ILE A 140 -5.81 1.50 -9.97
N SER A 141 -6.22 2.68 -10.45
CA SER A 141 -5.31 3.75 -10.87
C SER A 141 -4.67 4.42 -9.65
N TYR A 142 -3.55 5.13 -9.83
CA TYR A 142 -2.98 5.88 -8.71
C TYR A 142 -3.92 6.97 -8.18
N ASP A 143 -4.73 7.61 -9.03
CA ASP A 143 -5.70 8.61 -8.58
C ASP A 143 -6.80 8.03 -7.69
N ASP A 144 -7.35 6.87 -8.05
CA ASP A 144 -8.31 6.14 -7.20
C ASP A 144 -7.63 5.65 -5.90
N ALA A 145 -6.40 5.15 -5.97
CA ALA A 145 -5.64 4.77 -4.78
C ALA A 145 -5.38 5.96 -3.83
N ILE A 146 -5.01 7.13 -4.35
CA ILE A 146 -4.82 8.38 -3.58
C ILE A 146 -6.14 8.82 -2.95
N LEU A 147 -7.24 8.81 -3.70
CA LEU A 147 -8.58 9.13 -3.20
C LEU A 147 -8.97 8.22 -2.03
N ARG A 148 -8.84 6.90 -2.21
CA ARG A 148 -9.11 5.89 -1.16
C ARG A 148 -8.26 6.13 0.09
N HIS A 149 -6.96 6.40 -0.06
CA HIS A 149 -6.07 6.67 1.07
C HIS A 149 -6.43 7.96 1.82
N LYS A 150 -6.77 9.03 1.11
CA LYS A 150 -7.29 10.28 1.71
C LYS A 150 -8.61 10.06 2.45
N LEU A 151 -9.54 9.30 1.88
CA LEU A 151 -10.80 8.91 2.54
C LEU A 151 -10.56 8.05 3.78
N ALA A 152 -9.59 7.13 3.76
CA ALA A 152 -9.22 6.32 4.93
C ALA A 152 -8.63 7.17 6.06
N LEU A 153 -7.84 8.19 5.74
CA LEU A 153 -7.32 9.14 6.73
C LEU A 153 -8.45 9.97 7.34
N LEU A 154 -9.37 10.50 6.52
CA LEU A 154 -10.54 11.25 6.99
C LEU A 154 -11.42 10.41 7.93
N ASN A 155 -11.76 9.18 7.51
CA ASN A 155 -12.50 8.23 8.35
C ASN A 155 -11.77 7.94 9.67
N THR A 156 -10.45 7.80 9.64
CA THR A 156 -9.63 7.61 10.85
C THR A 156 -9.70 8.81 11.80
N VAL A 157 -9.69 10.04 11.29
CA VAL A 157 -9.85 11.25 12.12
C VAL A 157 -11.25 11.31 12.72
N VAL A 158 -12.30 11.15 11.91
CA VAL A 158 -13.72 11.18 12.33
C VAL A 158 -14.03 10.11 13.39
N LYS A 159 -13.58 8.86 13.17
CA LYS A 159 -13.77 7.75 14.12
C LYS A 159 -12.86 7.83 15.36
N LYS A 160 -12.13 8.94 15.53
CA LYS A 160 -11.16 9.19 16.61
C LYS A 160 -10.15 8.03 16.75
N GLY A 161 -9.66 7.53 15.61
CA GLY A 161 -8.64 6.48 15.53
C GLY A 161 -7.33 6.89 16.18
N LYS A 162 -6.49 5.90 16.50
CA LYS A 162 -5.20 6.06 17.19
C LYS A 162 -4.23 6.95 16.41
N ASN A 163 -3.21 7.51 17.09
CA ASN A 163 -2.19 8.32 16.41
C ASN A 163 -1.40 7.46 15.42
N SER A 164 -1.09 6.21 15.80
CA SER A 164 -0.45 5.19 14.97
C SER A 164 -1.21 4.86 13.68
N GLU A 165 -2.54 4.80 13.75
CA GLU A 165 -3.41 4.53 12.61
C GLU A 165 -3.38 5.69 11.61
N ARG A 166 -3.48 6.93 12.11
CA ARG A 166 -3.35 8.15 11.29
C ARG A 166 -1.97 8.22 10.64
N ALA A 167 -0.91 8.08 11.44
CA ALA A 167 0.48 8.12 11.00
C ALA A 167 0.79 7.10 9.89
N TYR A 168 0.35 5.85 10.06
CA TYR A 168 0.57 4.80 9.07
C TYR A 168 -0.25 5.00 7.80
N THR A 169 -1.43 5.62 7.92
CA THR A 169 -2.25 5.98 6.75
C THR A 169 -1.60 7.14 5.97
N CYS A 170 -1.05 8.15 6.66
CA CYS A 170 -0.23 9.20 6.04
C CYS A 170 0.99 8.61 5.32
N LEU A 171 1.75 7.71 5.96
CA LEU A 171 2.92 7.06 5.35
C LEU A 171 2.56 6.29 4.08
N LYS A 172 1.48 5.50 4.10
CA LYS A 172 1.00 4.82 2.89
C LYS A 172 0.51 5.78 1.81
N THR A 173 -0.12 6.90 2.19
CA THR A 173 -0.53 7.93 1.23
C THR A 173 0.69 8.54 0.52
N ALA A 174 1.77 8.83 1.26
CA ALA A 174 3.05 9.26 0.70
C ALA A 174 3.62 8.20 -0.28
N TRP A 175 3.58 6.91 0.06
CA TRP A 175 4.03 5.84 -0.83
C TRP A 175 3.23 5.74 -2.14
N VAL A 176 1.91 5.95 -2.10
CA VAL A 176 1.08 5.96 -3.32
C VAL A 176 1.38 7.19 -4.18
N LEU A 177 1.59 8.36 -3.57
CA LEU A 177 2.00 9.58 -4.28
C LEU A 177 3.37 9.40 -4.96
N ARG A 178 4.34 8.81 -4.25
CA ARG A 178 5.65 8.43 -4.79
C ARG A 178 5.51 7.46 -5.96
N GLY A 179 4.68 6.42 -5.82
CA GLY A 179 4.41 5.47 -6.90
C GLY A 179 3.81 6.11 -8.14
N LYS A 180 2.93 7.10 -7.99
CA LYS A 180 2.40 7.89 -9.12
C LYS A 180 3.51 8.71 -9.80
N ALA A 181 4.37 9.35 -9.02
CA ALA A 181 5.52 10.08 -9.57
C ALA A 181 6.49 9.15 -10.29
N GLU A 182 6.78 7.96 -9.74
CA GLU A 182 7.60 6.92 -10.37
C GLU A 182 6.98 6.35 -11.67
N GLU A 183 5.65 6.31 -11.79
CA GLU A 183 4.95 5.91 -13.03
C GLU A 183 5.08 6.98 -14.12
N ILE A 184 4.87 8.26 -13.77
CA ILE A 184 5.05 9.39 -14.70
C ILE A 184 6.53 9.53 -15.11
N GLU A 185 7.48 9.36 -14.18
CA GLU A 185 8.93 9.41 -14.49
C GLU A 185 9.36 8.29 -15.46
N LYS A 186 8.63 7.18 -15.52
CA LYS A 186 8.86 6.10 -16.52
C LYS A 186 8.28 6.46 -17.88
N SER A 187 7.02 6.88 -17.96
CA SER A 187 6.44 7.28 -19.26
C SER A 187 7.14 8.49 -19.89
N MET A 188 7.73 9.38 -19.08
CA MET A 188 8.62 10.45 -19.54
C MET A 188 9.91 9.98 -20.24
N GLN A 189 10.30 8.71 -20.12
CA GLN A 189 11.43 8.14 -20.88
C GLN A 189 11.03 7.77 -22.31
N GLU A 190 9.72 7.69 -22.59
CA GLU A 190 9.14 7.21 -23.85
C GLU A 190 8.52 8.36 -24.68
N GLU A 191 8.15 9.49 -24.07
CA GLU A 191 7.53 10.65 -24.75
C GLU A 191 8.28 12.00 -24.58
N THR A 192 7.91 12.99 -25.42
CA THR A 192 8.64 14.26 -25.57
C THR A 192 8.11 15.46 -24.77
N ASP A 193 6.92 15.38 -24.15
CA ASP A 193 6.33 16.51 -23.40
C ASP A 193 6.91 16.65 -21.97
N LYS A 194 8.15 17.12 -21.91
CA LYS A 194 8.97 17.15 -20.67
C LYS A 194 8.56 18.25 -19.68
N GLY A 195 7.75 19.22 -20.09
CA GLY A 195 7.39 20.39 -19.27
C GLY A 195 6.26 20.11 -18.28
N SER A 196 5.14 19.61 -18.80
CA SER A 196 3.91 19.33 -18.04
C SER A 196 4.13 18.25 -16.98
N ALA A 197 4.71 17.11 -17.37
CA ALA A 197 4.97 15.97 -16.50
C ALA A 197 5.92 16.32 -15.33
N LYS A 198 6.99 17.10 -15.59
CA LYS A 198 7.91 17.55 -14.54
C LYS A 198 7.23 18.44 -13.49
N ALA A 199 6.29 19.29 -13.90
CA ALA A 199 5.50 20.09 -12.97
C ALA A 199 4.55 19.22 -12.11
N MET A 200 3.91 18.21 -12.71
CA MET A 200 3.08 17.25 -11.97
C MET A 200 3.88 16.45 -10.94
N ILE A 201 5.06 15.94 -11.32
CA ILE A 201 5.97 15.22 -10.41
C ILE A 201 6.41 16.13 -9.25
N ALA A 202 6.71 17.40 -9.51
CA ALA A 202 7.10 18.34 -8.46
C ALA A 202 5.95 18.60 -7.47
N GLU A 203 4.70 18.67 -7.92
CA GLU A 203 3.56 18.83 -7.03
C GLU A 203 3.23 17.54 -6.24
N LEU A 204 3.35 16.36 -6.87
CA LEU A 204 3.23 15.08 -6.17
C LEU A 204 4.27 14.92 -5.06
N LYS A 205 5.51 15.37 -5.28
CA LYS A 205 6.58 15.37 -4.27
C LYS A 205 6.28 16.33 -3.11
N LYS A 206 5.80 17.54 -3.38
CA LYS A 206 5.31 18.46 -2.32
C LYS A 206 4.13 17.89 -1.53
N GLU A 207 3.26 17.11 -2.18
CA GLU A 207 2.17 16.43 -1.47
C GLU A 207 2.68 15.26 -0.63
N GLU A 208 3.63 14.47 -1.16
CA GLU A 208 4.33 13.42 -0.44
C GLU A 208 4.97 13.96 0.86
N ASP A 209 5.73 15.06 0.76
CA ASP A 209 6.41 15.70 1.90
C ASP A 209 5.43 16.05 3.04
N LYS A 210 4.25 16.60 2.71
CA LYS A 210 3.20 16.90 3.70
C LYS A 210 2.74 15.63 4.42
N PHE A 211 2.56 14.53 3.69
CA PHE A 211 2.18 13.25 4.30
C PHE A 211 3.31 12.60 5.10
N ILE A 212 4.58 12.76 4.69
CA ILE A 212 5.75 12.30 5.45
C ILE A 212 5.90 13.06 6.77
N ILE A 213 5.70 14.39 6.78
CA ILE A 213 5.68 15.21 8.01
C ILE A 213 4.58 14.72 8.97
N ASN A 214 3.35 14.56 8.48
CA ASN A 214 2.23 14.07 9.30
C ASN A 214 2.44 12.62 9.79
N ALA A 215 3.09 11.77 8.99
CA ALA A 215 3.46 10.42 9.39
C ALA A 215 4.50 10.44 10.53
N PHE A 216 5.55 11.26 10.39
CA PHE A 216 6.58 11.44 11.41
C PHE A 216 5.97 11.90 12.75
N GLU A 217 5.22 13.01 12.74
CA GLU A 217 4.62 13.56 13.96
C GLU A 217 3.63 12.60 14.62
N GLY A 218 2.79 11.95 13.83
CA GLY A 218 1.84 10.96 14.31
C GLY A 218 2.53 9.73 14.91
N PHE A 219 3.63 9.26 14.32
CA PHE A 219 4.41 8.13 14.87
C PHE A 219 5.21 8.52 16.12
N SER A 220 5.83 9.71 16.17
CA SER A 220 6.52 10.20 17.38
C SER A 220 5.56 10.35 18.56
N LYS A 221 4.32 10.81 18.29
CA LYS A 221 3.25 10.83 19.29
C LYS A 221 2.77 9.43 19.67
N ALA A 222 2.63 8.51 18.72
CA ALA A 222 2.26 7.13 19.02
C ALA A 222 3.32 6.41 19.87
N TYR A 223 4.61 6.59 19.55
CA TYR A 223 5.75 6.00 20.27
C TYR A 223 5.73 6.33 21.76
N SER A 224 5.32 7.56 22.12
CA SER A 224 5.26 8.06 23.50
C SER A 224 3.92 7.84 24.21
N THR A 225 2.86 7.43 23.51
CA THR A 225 1.49 7.34 24.08
C THR A 225 0.76 6.03 23.84
N GLU A 226 1.29 5.12 23.03
CA GLU A 226 0.68 3.83 22.67
C GLU A 226 1.60 2.66 23.03
N GLY A 227 1.01 1.53 23.42
CA GLY A 227 1.76 0.29 23.66
C GLY A 227 2.16 -0.43 22.37
N PHE A 228 3.36 -1.01 22.34
CA PHE A 228 3.84 -1.84 21.23
C PHE A 228 3.12 -3.21 21.18
N PRO A 229 2.95 -3.82 19.98
CA PRO A 229 3.41 -3.35 18.67
C PRO A 229 2.54 -2.24 18.07
N ILE A 230 3.19 -1.22 17.49
CA ILE A 230 2.54 -0.05 16.90
C ILE A 230 2.43 -0.25 15.38
N SER A 231 1.20 -0.28 14.84
CA SER A 231 0.93 -0.57 13.42
C SER A 231 1.61 -1.85 12.90
N GLY A 232 1.81 -2.84 13.78
CA GLY A 232 2.49 -4.11 13.49
C GLY A 232 4.01 -4.08 13.63
N MET A 233 4.61 -2.95 14.00
CA MET A 233 6.06 -2.79 14.21
C MET A 233 6.42 -2.90 15.70
N ASP A 234 7.58 -3.50 15.97
CA ASP A 234 8.24 -3.41 17.28
C ASP A 234 8.93 -2.04 17.48
N MET A 235 9.44 -1.82 18.69
CA MET A 235 10.09 -0.57 19.09
C MET A 235 11.30 -0.21 18.23
N ASN A 236 12.17 -1.17 17.89
CA ASN A 236 13.35 -0.90 17.07
C ASN A 236 12.96 -0.60 15.62
N THR A 237 12.00 -1.34 15.08
CA THR A 237 11.49 -1.12 13.72
C THR A 237 10.83 0.25 13.59
N LEU A 238 10.07 0.69 14.60
CA LEU A 238 9.51 2.05 14.63
C LEU A 238 10.58 3.12 14.84
N SER A 239 11.56 2.92 15.74
CA SER A 239 12.70 3.84 15.90
C SER A 239 13.47 4.01 14.59
N TYR A 240 13.71 2.93 13.84
CA TYR A 240 14.35 2.99 12.52
C TYR A 240 13.54 3.83 11.53
N LEU A 241 12.22 3.58 11.46
CA LEU A 241 11.32 4.32 10.58
C LEU A 241 11.26 5.81 10.95
N LEU A 242 11.17 6.15 12.24
CA LEU A 242 11.25 7.53 12.73
C LEU A 242 12.58 8.20 12.34
N GLY A 243 13.68 7.44 12.38
CA GLY A 243 14.99 7.90 11.89
C GLY A 243 15.00 8.25 10.40
N ASP A 244 14.46 7.40 9.52
CA ASP A 244 14.41 7.70 8.09
C ASP A 244 13.40 8.80 7.72
N LEU A 245 12.24 8.83 8.39
CA LEU A 245 11.25 9.90 8.20
C LEU A 245 11.83 11.25 8.66
N ALA A 246 12.52 11.30 9.81
CA ALA A 246 13.22 12.50 10.29
C ALA A 246 14.29 12.97 9.30
N ARG A 247 15.05 12.05 8.68
CA ARG A 247 16.02 12.37 7.62
C ARG A 247 15.34 13.02 6.41
N ARG A 248 14.25 12.43 5.92
CA ARG A 248 13.48 12.93 4.76
C ARG A 248 12.92 14.33 4.97
N ILE A 249 12.57 14.72 6.20
CA ILE A 249 12.11 16.08 6.54
C ILE A 249 13.25 16.99 7.05
N CYS A 250 14.50 16.65 6.75
CA CYS A 250 15.71 17.39 7.10
C CYS A 250 15.96 17.60 8.61
N LYS A 251 15.27 16.87 9.50
CA LYS A 251 15.53 16.85 10.95
C LYS A 251 16.71 15.94 11.29
N TYR A 252 17.87 16.23 10.71
CA TYR A 252 19.02 15.31 10.70
C TYR A 252 19.58 14.94 12.08
N ASP A 253 19.44 15.79 13.09
CA ASP A 253 19.90 15.49 14.46
C ASP A 253 18.94 14.55 15.19
N GLU A 254 17.63 14.69 14.96
CA GLU A 254 16.62 13.77 15.46
C GLU A 254 16.74 12.41 14.75
N ALA A 255 16.95 12.42 13.43
CA ALA A 255 17.29 11.23 12.66
C ALA A 255 18.53 10.51 13.21
N SER A 256 19.61 11.25 13.49
CA SER A 256 20.85 10.70 14.02
C SER A 256 20.67 10.02 15.38
N ARG A 257 19.79 10.55 16.25
CA ARG A 257 19.45 9.95 17.55
C ARG A 257 18.73 8.62 17.38
N TRP A 258 17.60 8.62 16.65
CA TRP A 258 16.79 7.42 16.38
C TRP A 258 17.60 6.29 15.73
N ILE A 259 18.40 6.60 14.71
CA ILE A 259 19.25 5.63 14.02
C ILE A 259 20.36 5.08 14.94
N SER A 260 20.94 5.91 15.81
CA SER A 260 21.97 5.46 16.76
C SER A 260 21.41 4.50 17.80
N GLU A 261 20.20 4.76 18.31
CA GLU A 261 19.48 3.87 19.24
C GLU A 261 19.30 2.46 18.67
N VAL A 262 18.83 2.36 17.42
CA VAL A 262 18.65 1.07 16.72
C VAL A 262 19.97 0.30 16.56
N ILE A 263 21.06 0.99 16.24
CA ILE A 263 22.38 0.36 16.06
C ILE A 263 22.89 -0.25 17.37
N VAL A 264 22.74 0.45 18.50
CA VAL A 264 23.22 -0.03 19.81
C VAL A 264 22.26 -1.01 20.50
N SER A 265 20.95 -0.95 20.17
CA SER A 265 19.92 -1.80 20.78
C SER A 265 20.26 -3.29 20.74
N ARG A 266 20.19 -4.00 21.87
CA ARG A 266 20.48 -5.43 21.94
C ARG A 266 19.36 -6.31 21.33
N SER A 267 18.14 -5.78 21.22
CA SER A 267 16.99 -6.49 20.66
C SER A 267 16.77 -6.25 19.16
N ALA A 268 17.44 -5.27 18.56
CA ALA A 268 17.38 -5.02 17.12
C ALA A 268 18.09 -6.12 16.32
N SER A 269 17.42 -6.65 15.29
CA SER A 269 17.98 -7.69 14.42
C SER A 269 19.20 -7.19 13.63
N LYS A 270 20.12 -8.09 13.25
CA LYS A 270 21.31 -7.75 12.45
C LYS A 270 20.91 -6.98 11.18
N ARG A 271 19.93 -7.47 10.42
CA ARG A 271 19.40 -6.83 9.21
C ARG A 271 18.94 -5.38 9.47
N LEU A 272 18.21 -5.14 10.55
CA LEU A 272 17.71 -3.80 10.89
C LEU A 272 18.87 -2.85 11.26
N LYS A 273 19.89 -3.35 11.97
CA LYS A 273 21.11 -2.58 12.26
C LYS A 273 21.92 -2.27 11.02
N ASP A 274 21.99 -3.20 10.08
CA ASP A 274 22.68 -3.00 8.79
C ASP A 274 21.94 -1.92 7.98
N SER A 275 20.61 -1.98 7.89
CA SER A 275 19.79 -0.89 7.34
C SER A 275 20.01 0.45 8.06
N ALA A 276 20.05 0.48 9.40
CA ALA A 276 20.29 1.70 10.16
C ALA A 276 21.68 2.32 9.88
N ARG A 277 22.72 1.50 9.69
CA ARG A 277 24.04 2.00 9.26
C ARG A 277 23.98 2.66 7.87
N ASN A 278 23.22 2.12 6.93
CA ASN A 278 23.02 2.76 5.63
C ASN A 278 22.37 4.15 5.77
N ILE A 279 21.39 4.33 6.67
CA ILE A 279 20.79 5.64 6.94
C ILE A 279 21.82 6.60 7.57
N LYS A 280 22.69 6.10 8.45
CA LYS A 280 23.80 6.88 9.02
C LYS A 280 24.78 7.37 7.95
N GLU A 281 25.06 6.55 6.93
CA GLU A 281 25.88 6.96 5.78
C GLU A 281 25.18 7.99 4.88
N LEU A 282 23.87 7.86 4.65
CA LEU A 282 23.09 8.88 3.93
C LEU A 282 23.10 10.22 4.68
N LEU A 283 22.86 10.21 5.99
CA LEU A 283 22.96 11.41 6.85
C LEU A 283 24.35 12.08 6.76
N ALA A 284 25.43 11.29 6.66
CA ALA A 284 26.79 11.82 6.52
C ALA A 284 27.12 12.38 5.12
N LYS A 285 26.29 12.06 4.11
CA LYS A 285 26.36 12.64 2.75
C LYS A 285 25.47 13.87 2.62
N GLU A 286 24.28 13.85 3.24
CA GLU A 286 23.27 14.92 3.19
C GLU A 286 23.60 16.12 4.09
N LYS A 287 24.44 15.93 5.12
CA LYS A 287 24.96 17.03 5.97
C LYS A 287 26.16 17.79 5.38
N LYS A 288 26.60 17.46 4.16
CA LYS A 288 27.76 18.08 3.48
C LYS A 288 27.30 19.03 2.38
#